data_AF-A0A2E5FSN4-F1
#
_entry.id   AF-A0A2E5FSN4-F1
#
_cell.length_a   1.000
_cell.length_b   1.000
_cell.length_c   1.000
_cell.angle_alpha   90.00
_cell.angle_beta   90.00
_cell.angle_gamma   90.00
#
_symmetry.space_group_name_H-M   'P 1'
#
loop_
_entity.id
_entity.type
_entity.pdbx_description
1 polymer ?
#
loop_
_entity_poly.entity_id
_entity_poly.type
_entity_poly.pdbx_seq_one_letter_code
_entity_poly.pdbx_strand_id
1 'polypeptide(L)'
;MNFVKLAISISKGNDLGSEKAKAEFTIEPFIEGDPGPHVEETITVAKQSGLDVEIGPFGTTVIGEQERVFELVSELVKTAMDNGASRISLQVTSI
;
A
#
# COMPACT_ATOMS: atom_id res chain seq x y z
N MET A 1 9.47 -23.95 41.28
CA MET A 1 9.78 -22.80 40.42
C MET A 1 8.81 -22.83 39.24
N ASN A 2 7.75 -22.02 39.28
CA ASN A 2 6.75 -21.92 38.22
C ASN A 2 7.22 -20.92 37.16
N PHE A 3 7.22 -21.32 35.89
CA PHE A 3 7.19 -20.37 34.79
C PHE A 3 6.08 -20.78 33.83
N VAL A 4 4.92 -20.15 34.03
CA VAL A 4 3.78 -20.17 33.12
C VAL A 4 4.17 -19.31 31.93
N LYS A 5 4.37 -19.89 30.75
CA LYS A 5 4.46 -19.12 29.50
C LYS A 5 3.08 -19.05 28.89
N LEU A 6 2.51 -17.86 29.03
CA LEU A 6 1.23 -17.37 28.53
C LEU A 6 0.93 -17.86 27.10
N ALA A 7 -0.12 -18.67 26.96
CA ALA A 7 -0.78 -18.91 25.69
C ALA A 7 -1.53 -17.63 25.31
N ILE A 8 -1.04 -16.90 24.31
CA ILE A 8 -1.82 -15.81 23.71
C ILE A 8 -2.84 -16.49 22.79
N SER A 9 -4.04 -16.70 23.32
CA SER A 9 -5.22 -16.99 22.53
C SER A 9 -5.62 -15.70 21.82
N ILE A 10 -5.21 -15.52 20.57
CA ILE A 10 -5.79 -14.47 19.71
C ILE A 10 -7.06 -15.04 19.10
N SER A 11 -8.10 -15.18 19.92
CA SER A 11 -9.47 -15.29 19.45
C SER A 11 -10.09 -13.90 19.53
N LYS A 12 -9.80 -13.05 18.54
CA LYS A 12 -10.81 -12.08 18.12
C LYS A 12 -11.62 -12.76 17.03
N GLY A 13 -12.79 -13.27 17.40
CA GLY A 13 -13.87 -13.32 16.43
C GLY A 13 -14.12 -11.88 16.00
N ASN A 14 -13.90 -11.58 14.74
CA ASN A 14 -14.42 -10.37 14.12
C ASN A 14 -15.29 -10.86 12.97
N ASP A 15 -16.54 -10.41 12.94
CA ASP A 15 -17.41 -10.59 11.79
C ASP A 15 -16.62 -10.21 10.53
N LEU A 16 -16.38 -11.17 9.63
CA LEU A 16 -15.70 -10.96 8.35
C LEU A 16 -16.63 -10.17 7.40
N GLY A 17 -17.05 -8.97 7.80
CA GLY A 17 -17.17 -7.90 6.83
C GLY A 17 -15.77 -7.69 6.28
N SER A 18 -15.60 -7.74 4.96
CA SER A 18 -14.30 -7.55 4.32
C SER A 18 -13.67 -6.24 4.82
N GLU A 19 -12.71 -6.34 5.75
CA GLU A 19 -12.00 -5.16 6.27
C GLU A 19 -11.37 -4.44 5.09
N LYS A 20 -11.56 -3.12 5.02
CA LYS A 20 -10.99 -2.31 3.95
C LYS A 20 -9.80 -1.54 4.48
N ALA A 21 -8.89 -1.26 3.56
CA ALA A 21 -7.79 -0.33 3.81
C ALA A 21 -7.70 0.68 2.69
N LYS A 22 -7.08 1.82 3.04
CA LYS A 22 -6.65 2.86 2.13
C LYS A 22 -5.14 2.99 2.20
N ALA A 23 -4.48 3.02 1.05
CA ALA A 23 -3.08 3.40 0.90
C ALA A 23 -2.98 4.70 0.10
N GLU A 24 -2.22 5.67 0.58
CA GLU A 24 -1.95 6.95 -0.09
C GLU A 24 -0.44 7.10 -0.25
N PHE A 25 0.03 7.38 -1.46
CA PHE A 25 1.47 7.47 -1.72
C PHE A 25 1.89 8.53 -2.74
N THR A 26 3.13 9.00 -2.57
CA THR A 26 3.86 9.85 -3.54
C THR A 26 5.26 9.27 -3.77
N ILE A 27 5.82 9.49 -4.95
CA ILE A 27 7.11 8.94 -5.37
C ILE A 27 7.99 10.10 -5.84
N GLU A 28 9.26 10.09 -5.42
CA GLU A 28 10.25 11.09 -5.80
C GLU A 28 11.47 10.44 -6.47
N PRO A 29 12.14 11.16 -7.39
CA PRO A 29 11.85 12.54 -7.80
C PRO A 29 10.59 12.64 -8.68
N PHE A 30 9.79 13.69 -8.55
CA PHE A 30 8.65 13.93 -9.43
C PHE A 30 8.89 15.19 -10.26
N ILE A 31 8.74 15.09 -11.58
CA ILE A 31 8.82 16.21 -12.51
C ILE A 31 7.48 16.28 -13.25
N GLU A 32 6.82 17.42 -13.17
CA GLU A 32 5.54 17.62 -13.86
C GLU A 32 5.72 17.51 -15.38
N GLY A 33 4.88 16.70 -16.03
CA GLY A 33 4.94 16.43 -17.46
C GLY A 33 6.01 15.41 -17.88
N ASP A 34 6.92 15.01 -16.99
CA ASP A 34 7.95 14.00 -17.22
C ASP A 34 8.20 13.17 -15.95
N PRO A 35 7.20 12.39 -15.49
CA PRO A 35 7.22 11.78 -14.16
C PRO A 35 8.27 10.65 -14.02
N GLY A 36 8.72 10.09 -15.14
CA GLY A 36 9.76 9.07 -15.20
C GLY A 36 9.28 7.64 -14.84
N PRO A 37 10.12 6.61 -15.11
CA PRO A 37 9.71 5.21 -14.98
C PRO A 37 9.28 4.80 -13.57
N HIS A 38 9.94 5.32 -12.53
CA HIS A 38 9.60 5.04 -11.14
C HIS A 38 8.19 5.48 -10.76
N VAL A 39 7.64 6.51 -11.40
CA VAL A 39 6.23 6.88 -11.24
C VAL A 39 5.36 6.07 -12.17
N GLU A 40 5.65 6.06 -13.48
CA GLU A 40 4.78 5.46 -14.50
C GLU A 40 4.56 3.95 -14.29
N GLU A 41 5.63 3.20 -13.99
CA GLU A 41 5.55 1.75 -13.75
C GLU A 41 4.82 1.46 -12.44
N THR A 42 5.08 2.23 -11.39
CA THR A 42 4.39 2.05 -10.10
C THR A 42 2.89 2.35 -10.20
N ILE A 43 2.52 3.39 -10.95
CA ILE A 43 1.11 3.69 -11.26
C ILE A 43 0.48 2.60 -12.13
N THR A 44 1.24 2.03 -13.06
CA THR A 44 0.78 0.91 -13.88
C THR A 44 0.48 -0.32 -13.01
N VAL A 45 1.38 -0.67 -12.08
CA VAL A 45 1.16 -1.74 -11.09
C VAL A 45 -0.09 -1.46 -10.25
N ALA A 46 -0.26 -0.24 -9.74
CA ALA A 46 -1.46 0.14 -8.99
C ALA A 46 -2.73 -0.09 -9.82
N LYS A 47 -2.77 0.39 -11.07
CA LYS A 47 -3.92 0.22 -11.98
C LYS A 47 -4.21 -1.25 -12.32
N GLN A 48 -3.18 -2.09 -12.39
CA GLN A 48 -3.31 -3.52 -12.70
C GLN A 48 -3.76 -4.35 -11.49
N SER A 49 -3.76 -3.78 -10.27
CA SER A 49 -4.14 -4.49 -9.04
C SER A 49 -5.62 -4.92 -8.99
N GLY A 50 -6.49 -4.27 -9.77
CA GLY A 50 -7.94 -4.44 -9.70
C GLY A 50 -8.61 -3.78 -8.49
N LEU A 51 -7.85 -3.02 -7.68
CA LEU A 51 -8.35 -2.20 -6.59
C LEU A 51 -8.85 -0.84 -7.10
N ASP A 52 -9.56 -0.10 -6.25
CA ASP A 52 -10.01 1.25 -6.58
C ASP A 52 -8.83 2.23 -6.48
N VAL A 53 -8.40 2.78 -7.61
CA VAL A 53 -7.21 3.65 -7.71
C VAL A 53 -7.61 5.03 -8.19
N GLU A 54 -7.30 6.04 -7.37
CA GLU A 54 -7.46 7.45 -7.70
C GLU A 54 -6.09 8.12 -7.80
N ILE A 55 -5.81 8.76 -8.94
CA ILE A 55 -4.59 9.56 -9.12
C ILE A 55 -4.96 11.02 -8.92
N GLY A 56 -4.51 11.59 -7.82
CA GLY A 56 -4.76 12.97 -7.44
C GLY A 56 -3.51 13.86 -7.57
N PRO A 57 -3.69 15.19 -7.43
CA PRO A 57 -2.59 16.15 -7.48
C PRO A 57 -1.62 16.04 -6.29
N PHE A 58 -2.01 15.35 -5.21
CA PHE A 58 -1.21 15.19 -3.99
C PHE A 58 -0.68 13.77 -3.78
N GLY A 59 -0.84 12.90 -4.79
CA GLY A 59 -0.45 11.50 -4.71
C GLY A 59 -1.53 10.58 -5.27
N THR A 60 -1.27 9.29 -5.14
CA THR A 60 -2.19 8.23 -5.57
C THR A 60 -2.79 7.55 -4.36
N THR A 61 -4.10 7.34 -4.41
CA THR A 61 -4.88 6.63 -3.41
C THR A 61 -5.29 5.28 -3.97
N VAL A 62 -5.20 4.24 -3.15
CA VAL A 62 -5.74 2.92 -3.44
C VAL A 62 -6.63 2.47 -2.30
N ILE A 63 -7.85 2.02 -2.60
CA ILE A 63 -8.83 1.52 -1.64
C ILE A 63 -9.28 0.11 -2.04
N GLY A 64 -9.41 -0.77 -1.06
CA GLY A 64 -10.02 -2.07 -1.28
C GLY A 64 -9.92 -2.99 -0.07
N GLU A 65 -10.00 -4.30 -0.32
CA GLU A 65 -9.82 -5.31 0.71
C GLU A 65 -8.42 -5.19 1.34
N GLN A 66 -8.37 -5.26 2.67
CA GLN A 66 -7.21 -4.91 3.47
C GLN A 66 -5.96 -5.73 3.11
N GLU A 67 -6.07 -7.05 3.04
CA GLU A 67 -4.92 -7.90 2.70
C GLU A 67 -4.41 -7.60 1.29
N ARG A 68 -5.32 -7.37 0.34
CA ARG A 68 -4.95 -7.03 -1.04
C ARG A 68 -4.27 -5.67 -1.15
N VAL A 69 -4.67 -4.69 -0.33
CA VAL A 69 -3.97 -3.39 -0.24
C VAL A 69 -2.57 -3.57 0.35
N PHE A 70 -2.40 -4.42 1.37
CA PHE A 70 -1.09 -4.67 1.98
C PHE A 70 -0.12 -5.36 1.02
N GLU A 71 -0.60 -6.34 0.25
CA GLU A 71 0.18 -6.98 -0.81
C GLU A 71 0.62 -5.96 -1.87
N LEU A 72 -0.31 -5.12 -2.35
CA LEU A 72 -0.01 -4.08 -3.32
C LEU A 72 1.02 -3.08 -2.79
N VAL A 73 0.91 -2.64 -1.53
CA VAL A 73 1.86 -1.71 -0.91
C VAL A 73 3.30 -2.23 -1.01
N SER A 74 3.52 -3.53 -0.76
CA SER A 74 4.86 -4.12 -0.88
C SER A 74 5.38 -4.07 -2.32
N GLU A 75 4.50 -4.34 -3.29
CA GLU A 75 4.84 -4.31 -4.71
C GLU A 75 5.15 -2.88 -5.19
N LEU A 76 4.33 -1.90 -4.81
CA LEU A 76 4.54 -0.49 -5.18
C LEU A 76 5.88 0.05 -4.68
N VAL A 77 6.25 -0.25 -3.44
CA VAL A 77 7.54 0.17 -2.86
C VAL A 77 8.71 -0.41 -3.66
N LYS A 78 8.66 -1.70 -4.01
CA LYS A 78 9.71 -2.35 -4.79
C LYS A 78 9.79 -1.78 -6.21
N THR A 79 8.66 -1.73 -6.91
CA THR A 79 8.58 -1.21 -8.28
C THR A 79 9.10 0.22 -8.37
N ALA A 80 8.73 1.09 -7.43
CA ALA A 80 9.23 2.46 -7.41
C ALA A 80 10.76 2.50 -7.27
N MET A 81 11.31 1.80 -6.28
CA MET A 81 12.75 1.80 -6.00
C MET A 81 13.56 1.16 -7.14
N ASP A 82 13.09 0.03 -7.69
CA ASP A 82 13.76 -0.68 -8.78
C ASP A 82 13.81 0.15 -10.08
N ASN A 83 12.85 1.07 -10.26
CA ASN A 83 12.78 1.96 -11.42
C ASN A 83 13.38 3.36 -11.18
N GLY A 84 14.10 3.55 -10.07
CA GLY A 84 14.89 4.76 -9.83
C GLY A 84 14.27 5.79 -8.89
N ALA A 85 13.21 5.44 -8.15
CA ALA A 85 12.75 6.29 -7.05
C ALA A 85 13.87 6.43 -6.01
N SER A 86 14.08 7.65 -5.54
CA SER A 86 14.93 7.92 -4.38
C SER A 86 14.12 7.94 -3.08
N ARG A 87 12.80 8.14 -3.17
CA ARG A 87 11.88 8.12 -2.04
C ARG A 87 10.47 7.72 -2.46
N ILE A 88 9.80 6.99 -1.59
CA ILE A 88 8.34 6.83 -1.60
C ILE A 88 7.82 7.25 -0.22
N SER A 89 6.81 8.11 -0.18
CA SER A 89 6.07 8.45 1.03
C SER A 89 4.76 7.68 1.02
N LEU A 90 4.39 7.05 2.13
CA LEU A 90 3.21 6.18 2.20
C LEU A 90 2.45 6.41 3.51
N GLN A 91 1.12 6.45 3.41
CA GLN A 91 0.19 6.37 4.53
C GLN A 91 -0.78 5.20 4.31
N VAL A 92 -0.99 4.38 5.33
CA VAL A 92 -1.94 3.26 5.30
C VAL A 92 -2.93 3.41 6.45
N THR A 93 -4.22 3.28 6.16
CA THR A 93 -5.32 3.47 7.11
C THR A 93 -6.35 2.35 6.96
N SER A 94 -6.77 1.70 8.06
CA SER A 94 -7.93 0.80 8.08
C SER A 94 -9.22 1.62 8.06
N ILE A 95 -10.19 1.27 7.20
CA ILE A 95 -11.39 2.08 6.91
C ILE A 95 -12.67 1.23 6.78
#